data_AF-A0A534P1E2-F1
#
_entry.id   AF-A0A534P1E2-F1
#
_cell.length_a   1.000
_cell.length_b   1.000
_cell.length_c   1.000
_cell.angle_alpha   90.00
_cell.angle_beta   90.00
_cell.angle_gamma   90.00
#
_symmetry.space_group_name_H-M   'P 1'
#
loop_
_entity.id
_entity.type
_entity.pdbx_description
1 polymer ?
#
loop_
_entity_poly.entity_id
_entity_poly.type
_entity_poly.pdbx_seq_one_letter_code
_entity_poly.pdbx_strand_id
1 'polypeptide(L)'
;MPSQARRAMLALGCAALVATPVSLALASYGRNGGMAEWARPLSPVSTVPPGIRDAEKYLRARLGSRDVVLLDSSPHYLDIPFAFELDLPEARLVRYRWPDPQGRAARNPPTVAILLYQGGLHGDPLARGATEESDAFSYAGLEFCKLERFVYATVYRRCDSAGSALGKSP
;
A
#
# COMPACT_ATOMS: atom_id res chain seq x y z
N MET A 1 -13.78 -50.33 3.93
CA MET A 1 -12.60 -49.81 4.65
C MET A 1 -12.66 -50.24 6.11
N PRO A 2 -11.59 -50.80 6.69
CA PRO A 2 -11.59 -51.18 8.11
C PRO A 2 -11.81 -49.95 9.01
N SER A 3 -12.56 -50.11 10.09
CA SER A 3 -13.01 -49.04 10.99
C SER A 3 -11.85 -48.21 11.57
N GLN A 4 -10.69 -48.83 11.79
CA GLN A 4 -9.47 -48.16 12.25
C GLN A 4 -8.87 -47.23 11.19
N ALA A 5 -8.83 -47.65 9.92
CA ALA A 5 -8.36 -46.79 8.82
C ALA A 5 -9.26 -45.56 8.64
N ARG A 6 -10.58 -45.72 8.82
CA ARG A 6 -11.53 -44.62 8.78
C ARG A 6 -11.31 -43.63 9.94
N ARG A 7 -11.04 -44.12 11.15
CA ARG A 7 -10.72 -43.27 12.31
C ARG A 7 -9.38 -42.54 12.14
N ALA A 8 -8.36 -43.21 11.61
CA ALA A 8 -7.08 -42.58 11.32
C ALA A 8 -7.19 -41.48 10.25
N MET A 9 -7.94 -41.73 9.16
CA MET A 9 -8.22 -40.70 8.15
C MET A 9 -9.00 -39.51 8.72
N LEU A 10 -10.00 -39.76 9.56
CA LEU A 10 -10.76 -38.69 10.22
C LEU A 10 -9.88 -37.86 11.17
N ALA A 11 -9.03 -38.51 11.96
CA ALA A 11 -8.10 -37.81 12.85
C ALA A 11 -7.09 -36.97 12.07
N LEU A 12 -6.52 -37.52 10.99
CA LEU A 12 -5.61 -36.80 10.11
C LEU A 12 -6.31 -35.61 9.43
N GLY A 13 -7.55 -35.81 8.99
CA GLY A 13 -8.37 -34.75 8.39
C GLY A 13 -8.69 -33.63 9.37
N CYS A 14 -9.08 -33.97 10.61
CA CYS A 14 -9.31 -32.97 11.67
C CYS A 14 -8.02 -32.23 12.03
N ALA A 15 -6.90 -32.94 12.14
CA ALA A 15 -5.60 -32.34 12.41
C ALA A 15 -5.19 -31.36 11.30
N ALA A 16 -5.34 -31.74 10.03
CA ALA A 16 -5.07 -30.85 8.91
C ALA A 16 -6.00 -29.62 8.92
N LEU A 17 -7.29 -29.81 9.18
CA LEU A 17 -8.29 -28.74 9.20
C LEU A 17 -8.00 -27.66 10.26
N VAL A 18 -7.37 -28.03 11.38
CA VAL A 18 -6.94 -27.08 12.43
C VAL A 18 -5.52 -26.56 12.18
N ALA A 19 -4.58 -27.44 11.83
CA ALA A 19 -3.17 -27.09 11.70
C ALA A 19 -2.92 -26.14 10.52
N THR A 20 -3.63 -26.31 9.41
CA THR A 20 -3.47 -25.45 8.23
C THR A 20 -3.82 -23.98 8.51
N PRO A 21 -5.01 -23.62 9.01
CA PRO A 21 -5.34 -22.21 9.30
C PRO A 21 -4.47 -21.62 10.40
N VAL A 22 -4.08 -22.39 11.43
CA VAL A 22 -3.16 -21.93 12.48
C VAL A 22 -1.77 -21.64 11.92
N SER A 23 -1.24 -22.52 11.07
CA SER A 23 0.07 -22.33 10.43
C SER A 23 0.07 -21.12 9.50
N LEU A 24 -1.00 -20.93 8.72
CA LEU A 24 -1.16 -19.75 7.85
C LEU A 24 -1.28 -18.46 8.66
N ALA A 25 -2.02 -18.49 9.77
CA ALA A 25 -2.11 -17.36 10.70
C ALA A 25 -0.73 -17.04 11.29
N LEU A 26 0.02 -18.02 11.78
CA LEU A 26 1.38 -17.82 12.29
C LEU A 26 2.33 -17.26 11.22
N ALA A 27 2.21 -17.71 9.97
CA ALA A 27 3.06 -17.22 8.87
C ALA A 27 2.77 -15.77 8.48
N SER A 28 1.52 -15.29 8.63
CA SER A 28 1.06 -14.01 8.06
C SER A 28 0.71 -12.92 9.10
N TYR A 29 0.26 -13.30 10.30
CA TYR A 29 -0.31 -12.37 11.28
C TYR A 29 0.74 -11.38 11.77
N GLY A 30 0.50 -10.09 11.50
CA GLY A 30 1.38 -9.00 11.95
C GLY A 30 2.81 -9.04 11.37
N ARG A 31 3.06 -9.77 10.27
CA ARG A 31 4.40 -9.92 9.67
C ARG A 31 4.47 -9.33 8.26
N ASN A 32 5.63 -8.80 7.88
CA ASN A 32 5.95 -8.42 6.50
C ASN A 32 6.84 -9.50 5.85
N GLY A 33 7.01 -9.47 4.53
CA GLY A 33 7.92 -10.32 3.77
C GLY A 33 7.22 -11.41 2.94
N GLY A 34 7.97 -12.03 2.03
CA GLY A 34 7.43 -12.92 0.99
C GLY A 34 6.62 -14.11 1.52
N MET A 35 7.00 -14.71 2.65
CA MET A 35 6.21 -15.79 3.27
C MET A 35 4.87 -15.29 3.85
N ALA A 36 4.86 -14.09 4.44
CA ALA A 36 3.64 -13.49 4.93
C ALA A 36 2.71 -13.12 3.76
N GLU A 37 3.24 -12.52 2.69
CA GLU A 37 2.46 -12.18 1.49
C GLU A 37 1.88 -13.40 0.80
N TRP A 38 2.64 -14.50 0.70
CA TRP A 38 2.14 -15.75 0.14
C TRP A 38 1.01 -16.37 0.97
N ALA A 39 1.12 -16.29 2.31
CA ALA A 39 0.13 -16.88 3.21
C ALA A 39 -1.14 -16.02 3.33
N ARG A 40 -1.09 -14.70 3.13
CA ARG A 40 -2.23 -13.79 3.33
C ARG A 40 -3.50 -14.13 2.52
N PRO A 41 -3.44 -14.48 1.22
CA PRO A 41 -4.63 -14.84 0.45
C PRO A 41 -5.32 -16.12 0.95
N LEU A 42 -4.57 -17.00 1.61
CA LEU A 42 -5.03 -18.30 2.08
C LEU A 42 -5.38 -18.28 3.58
N SER A 43 -4.84 -17.32 4.33
CA SER A 43 -5.00 -17.21 5.77
C SER A 43 -6.39 -16.67 6.12
N PRO A 44 -7.20 -17.40 6.91
CA PRO A 44 -8.52 -16.91 7.32
C PRO A 44 -8.46 -15.74 8.31
N VAL A 45 -7.28 -15.44 8.88
CA VAL A 45 -7.04 -14.34 9.84
C VAL A 45 -6.03 -13.33 9.27
N SER A 46 -6.01 -13.16 7.95
CA SER A 46 -5.11 -12.22 7.29
C SER A 46 -5.37 -10.79 7.77
N THR A 47 -4.30 -10.11 8.22
CA THR A 47 -4.31 -8.70 8.60
C THR A 47 -3.68 -7.85 7.51
N VAL A 48 -4.10 -6.59 7.40
CA VAL A 48 -3.39 -5.58 6.59
C VAL A 48 -1.89 -5.63 6.90
N PRO A 49 -1.01 -5.61 5.88
CA PRO A 49 0.42 -5.66 6.12
C PRO A 49 0.87 -4.55 7.08
N PRO A 50 1.69 -4.86 8.10
CA PRO A 50 2.17 -3.85 9.04
C PRO A 50 2.77 -2.63 8.34
N GLY A 51 3.54 -2.82 7.26
CA GLY A 51 4.10 -1.69 6.50
C GLY A 51 3.05 -0.75 5.88
N ILE A 52 1.87 -1.27 5.53
CA ILE A 52 0.74 -0.47 5.03
C ILE A 52 0.07 0.27 6.19
N ARG A 53 -0.18 -0.42 7.30
CA ARG A 53 -0.77 0.17 8.51
C ARG A 53 0.11 1.26 9.11
N ASP A 54 1.42 1.07 9.13
CA ASP A 54 2.36 2.06 9.67
C ASP A 54 2.38 3.33 8.79
N ALA A 55 2.38 3.15 7.46
CA ALA A 55 2.30 4.25 6.51
C ALA A 55 0.96 5.01 6.60
N GLU A 56 -0.14 4.28 6.74
CA GLU A 56 -1.47 4.86 6.91
C GLU A 56 -1.57 5.65 8.23
N LYS A 57 -1.13 5.07 9.36
CA LYS A 57 -1.11 5.76 10.65
C LYS A 57 -0.24 7.02 10.61
N TYR A 58 0.94 6.93 9.99
CA TYR A 58 1.82 8.08 9.77
C TYR A 58 1.11 9.18 8.99
N LEU A 59 0.41 8.80 7.93
CA LEU A 59 -0.26 9.73 7.04
C LEU A 59 -1.50 10.36 7.69
N ARG A 60 -2.37 9.59 8.35
CA ARG A 60 -3.56 10.14 9.05
C ARG A 60 -3.20 11.19 10.10
N ALA A 61 -2.07 11.03 10.78
CA ALA A 61 -1.58 12.01 11.74
C ALA A 61 -1.14 13.35 11.11
N ARG A 62 -0.94 13.40 9.78
CA ARG A 62 -0.38 14.56 9.05
C ARG A 62 -1.29 15.13 7.97
N LEU A 63 -2.37 14.42 7.62
CA LEU A 63 -3.34 14.89 6.65
C LEU A 63 -4.16 16.05 7.22
N GLY A 64 -4.13 17.18 6.53
CA GLY A 64 -5.06 18.28 6.74
C GLY A 64 -6.43 17.98 6.13
N SER A 65 -7.45 18.75 6.52
CA SER A 65 -8.82 18.61 5.98
C SER A 65 -8.92 18.91 4.48
N ARG A 66 -7.96 19.64 3.91
CA ARG A 66 -7.88 20.00 2.49
C ARG A 66 -6.95 19.11 1.68
N ASP A 67 -6.26 18.17 2.33
CA ASP A 67 -5.32 17.31 1.62
C ASP A 67 -6.06 16.34 0.70
N VAL A 68 -5.52 16.20 -0.51
CA VAL A 68 -5.94 15.26 -1.54
C VAL A 68 -4.81 14.27 -1.77
N VAL A 69 -5.12 12.98 -1.68
CA VAL A 69 -4.14 11.90 -1.75
C VAL A 69 -4.17 11.26 -3.12
N LEU A 70 -3.02 11.27 -3.82
CA LEU A 70 -2.75 10.38 -4.93
C LEU A 70 -2.30 9.03 -4.37
N LEU A 71 -3.03 7.97 -4.68
CA LEU A 71 -2.69 6.61 -4.30
C LEU A 71 -2.33 5.82 -5.55
N ASP A 72 -1.10 5.33 -5.58
CA ASP A 72 -0.62 4.41 -6.61
C ASP A 72 -1.43 3.10 -6.66
N SER A 73 -1.31 2.35 -7.73
CA SER A 73 -1.85 0.99 -7.86
C SER A 73 -0.75 -0.02 -7.57
N SER A 74 -1.08 -1.22 -7.09
CA SER A 74 -0.09 -2.31 -6.94
C SER A 74 -0.58 -3.61 -7.59
N PRO A 75 0.29 -4.39 -8.27
CA PRO A 75 -0.06 -5.70 -8.81
C PRO A 75 -0.62 -6.67 -7.75
N HIS A 76 -0.14 -6.53 -6.51
CA HIS A 76 -0.57 -7.33 -5.36
C HIS A 76 -1.75 -6.71 -4.61
N TYR A 77 -2.44 -5.75 -5.22
CA TYR A 77 -3.63 -5.09 -4.69
C TYR A 77 -3.41 -4.38 -3.34
N LEU A 78 -2.17 -4.01 -3.00
CA LEU A 78 -1.84 -3.27 -1.78
C LEU A 78 -2.55 -1.90 -1.72
N ASP A 79 -2.94 -1.36 -2.88
CA ASP A 79 -3.71 -0.11 -2.99
C ASP A 79 -5.13 -0.21 -2.42
N ILE A 80 -5.73 -1.40 -2.46
CA ILE A 80 -7.09 -1.61 -1.97
C ILE A 80 -7.17 -1.47 -0.44
N PRO A 81 -6.43 -2.27 0.37
CA PRO A 81 -6.48 -2.13 1.82
C PRO A 81 -5.96 -0.76 2.26
N PHE A 82 -4.99 -0.16 1.57
CA PHE A 82 -4.54 1.20 1.92
C PHE A 82 -5.67 2.22 1.77
N ALA A 83 -6.41 2.20 0.65
CA ALA A 83 -7.52 3.10 0.41
C ALA A 83 -8.65 2.93 1.45
N PHE A 84 -8.98 1.68 1.79
CA PHE A 84 -10.00 1.39 2.81
C PHE A 84 -9.57 1.85 4.19
N GLU A 85 -8.31 1.60 4.57
CA GLU A 85 -7.80 2.03 5.86
C GLU A 85 -7.79 3.56 5.94
N LEU A 86 -7.31 4.29 4.93
CA LEU A 86 -7.30 5.76 4.95
C LEU A 86 -8.67 6.40 5.20
N ASP A 87 -9.75 5.76 4.76
CA ASP A 87 -11.14 6.19 4.94
C ASP A 87 -11.36 7.66 4.55
N LEU A 88 -10.77 8.06 3.41
CA LEU A 88 -10.93 9.41 2.87
C LEU A 88 -12.17 9.48 1.97
N PRO A 89 -12.91 10.60 1.98
CA PRO A 89 -13.95 10.84 1.00
C PRO A 89 -13.38 10.75 -0.43
N GLU A 90 -14.18 10.23 -1.36
CA GLU A 90 -13.75 10.03 -2.76
C GLU A 90 -13.19 11.32 -3.39
N ALA A 91 -13.77 12.47 -3.08
CA ALA A 91 -13.32 13.77 -3.57
C ALA A 91 -11.87 14.12 -3.15
N ARG A 92 -11.34 13.48 -2.10
CA ARG A 92 -9.99 13.67 -1.55
C ARG A 92 -9.04 12.52 -1.90
N LEU A 93 -9.47 11.57 -2.72
CA LEU A 93 -8.67 10.41 -3.07
C LEU A 93 -8.61 10.22 -4.59
N VAL A 94 -7.43 10.45 -5.16
CA VAL A 94 -7.12 10.15 -6.55
C VAL A 94 -6.46 8.77 -6.59
N ARG A 95 -7.24 7.75 -6.97
CA ARG A 95 -6.73 6.37 -7.09
C ARG A 95 -6.22 6.14 -8.51
N TYR A 96 -4.95 5.81 -8.67
CA TYR A 96 -4.34 5.58 -9.98
C TYR A 96 -4.99 4.42 -10.74
N ARG A 97 -5.45 3.37 -10.03
CA ARG A 97 -6.16 2.23 -10.61
C ARG A 97 -7.49 2.61 -11.27
N TRP A 98 -8.13 3.70 -10.87
CA TRP A 98 -9.47 4.05 -11.32
C TRP A 98 -9.47 4.66 -12.72
N PRO A 99 -10.63 4.67 -13.41
CA PRO A 99 -10.76 5.37 -14.68
C PRO A 99 -10.44 6.86 -14.53
N ASP A 100 -9.73 7.41 -15.50
CA ASP A 100 -9.36 8.83 -15.60
C ASP A 100 -8.68 9.39 -14.32
N PRO A 101 -7.56 8.79 -13.85
CA PRO A 101 -6.87 9.29 -12.66
C PRO A 101 -6.30 10.69 -12.91
N GLN A 102 -5.92 10.98 -14.16
CA GLN A 102 -5.37 12.25 -14.60
C GLN A 102 -6.41 13.36 -14.57
N GLY A 103 -7.61 13.15 -15.12
CA GLY A 103 -8.69 14.13 -15.04
C GLY A 103 -9.17 14.33 -13.60
N ARG A 104 -9.15 13.28 -12.75
CA ARG A 104 -9.40 13.43 -11.30
C ARG A 104 -8.34 14.28 -10.62
N ALA A 105 -7.06 14.05 -10.91
CA ALA A 105 -5.95 14.85 -10.41
C ALA A 105 -6.03 16.31 -10.90
N ALA A 106 -6.47 16.55 -12.13
CA ALA A 106 -6.64 17.90 -12.65
C ALA A 106 -7.78 18.65 -11.94
N ARG A 107 -8.89 17.97 -11.63
CA ARG A 107 -10.02 18.56 -10.89
C ARG A 107 -9.71 18.77 -9.41
N ASN A 108 -9.00 17.83 -8.79
CA ASN A 108 -8.59 17.86 -7.40
C ASN A 108 -7.08 17.58 -7.30
N PRO A 109 -6.23 18.63 -7.43
CA PRO A 109 -4.78 18.46 -7.43
C PRO A 109 -4.26 17.78 -6.17
N PRO A 110 -3.60 16.60 -6.27
CA PRO A 110 -3.11 15.86 -5.12
C PRO A 110 -2.00 16.62 -4.38
N THR A 111 -2.15 16.80 -3.07
CA THR A 111 -1.15 17.45 -2.20
C THR A 111 -0.23 16.45 -1.53
N VAL A 112 -0.65 15.19 -1.48
CA VAL A 112 0.11 14.06 -0.97
C VAL A 112 0.07 12.96 -2.01
N ALA A 113 1.15 12.19 -2.12
CA ALA A 113 1.17 10.98 -2.93
C ALA A 113 1.72 9.79 -2.14
N ILE A 114 1.24 8.60 -2.49
CA ILE A 114 1.67 7.34 -1.91
C ILE A 114 2.10 6.46 -3.07
N LEU A 115 3.40 6.20 -3.19
CA LEU A 115 3.93 5.21 -4.12
C LEU A 115 4.03 3.87 -3.41
N LEU A 116 3.56 2.81 -4.06
CA LEU A 116 3.56 1.47 -3.49
C LEU A 116 4.74 0.67 -4.05
N TYR A 117 5.19 -0.34 -3.29
CA TYR A 117 6.19 -1.29 -3.79
C TYR A 117 5.73 -1.92 -5.11
N GLN A 118 6.58 -1.85 -6.14
CA GLN A 118 6.24 -2.27 -7.51
C GLN A 118 4.96 -1.63 -8.06
N GLY A 119 4.68 -0.39 -7.65
CA GLY A 119 3.42 0.29 -7.97
C GLY A 119 3.36 0.79 -9.41
N GLY A 120 2.16 0.90 -9.98
CA GLY A 120 1.95 1.12 -11.42
C GLY A 120 2.33 2.51 -11.96
N LEU A 121 2.52 3.51 -11.09
CA LEU A 121 2.87 4.87 -11.53
C LEU A 121 4.24 4.94 -12.21
N HIS A 122 5.21 4.06 -11.91
CA HIS A 122 6.53 4.10 -12.56
C HIS A 122 6.48 3.96 -14.08
N GLY A 123 5.41 3.35 -14.61
CA GLY A 123 5.20 3.18 -16.05
C GLY A 123 4.37 4.29 -16.71
N ASP A 124 3.83 5.25 -15.94
CA ASP A 124 3.03 6.35 -16.48
C ASP A 124 3.96 7.43 -17.08
N PRO A 125 3.80 7.82 -18.37
CA PRO A 125 4.55 8.91 -18.98
C PRO A 125 4.45 10.25 -18.24
N LEU A 126 3.37 10.49 -17.50
CA LEU A 126 3.18 11.69 -16.69
C LEU A 126 3.83 11.61 -15.31
N ALA A 127 4.31 10.43 -14.89
CA ALA A 127 4.86 10.17 -13.57
C ALA A 127 6.39 10.04 -13.60
N ARG A 128 7.10 11.12 -13.95
CA ARG A 128 8.57 11.05 -14.12
C ARG A 128 9.26 10.82 -12.79
N GLY A 129 10.09 9.77 -12.75
CA GLY A 129 10.85 9.38 -11.56
C GLY A 129 9.99 8.75 -10.47
N ALA A 130 8.74 8.36 -10.75
CA ALA A 130 7.84 7.78 -9.77
C ALA A 130 8.23 6.34 -9.42
N THR A 131 9.21 6.20 -8.54
CA THR A 131 9.54 4.93 -7.87
C THR A 131 9.44 5.14 -6.37
N GLU A 132 9.10 4.11 -5.62
CA GLU A 132 9.02 4.17 -4.17
C GLU A 132 10.37 4.55 -3.51
N GLU A 133 11.48 4.40 -4.22
CA GLU A 133 12.83 4.70 -3.74
C GLU A 133 13.25 6.15 -3.98
N SER A 134 12.62 6.83 -4.93
CA SER A 134 12.98 8.19 -5.34
C SER A 134 12.80 9.19 -4.20
N ASP A 135 13.74 10.12 -4.03
CA ASP A 135 13.63 11.23 -3.06
C ASP A 135 12.59 12.27 -3.48
N ALA A 136 12.37 12.41 -4.79
CA ALA A 136 11.29 13.20 -5.34
C ALA A 136 10.82 12.61 -6.66
N PHE A 137 9.58 12.92 -7.05
CA PHE A 137 9.05 12.57 -8.35
C PHE A 137 8.02 13.60 -8.81
N SER A 138 7.73 13.62 -10.10
CA SER A 138 6.71 14.48 -10.69
C SER A 138 5.52 13.66 -11.17
N TYR A 139 4.29 14.14 -10.97
CA TYR A 139 3.09 13.58 -11.58
C TYR A 139 2.22 14.69 -12.17
N ALA A 140 1.95 14.62 -13.47
CA ALA A 140 1.11 15.59 -14.18
C ALA A 140 1.52 17.06 -13.91
N GLY A 141 2.83 17.33 -13.84
CA GLY A 141 3.39 18.66 -13.59
C GLY A 141 3.44 19.10 -12.12
N LEU A 142 3.02 18.25 -11.19
CA LEU A 142 3.17 18.47 -9.75
C LEU A 142 4.40 17.74 -9.21
N GLU A 143 5.26 18.43 -8.48
CA GLU A 143 6.44 17.85 -7.84
C GLU A 143 6.12 17.37 -6.42
N PHE A 144 6.58 16.18 -6.08
CA PHE A 144 6.36 15.50 -4.81
C PHE A 144 7.70 15.13 -4.17
N CYS A 145 7.90 15.56 -2.94
CA CYS A 145 9.09 15.34 -2.13
C CYS A 145 8.81 14.27 -1.09
N LYS A 146 9.73 13.31 -0.93
CA LYS A 146 9.62 12.21 0.02
C LYS A 146 9.50 12.76 1.43
N LEU A 147 8.53 12.23 2.17
CA LEU A 147 8.39 12.48 3.60
C LEU A 147 8.93 11.31 4.41
N GLU A 148 8.52 10.09 4.08
CA GLU A 148 8.86 8.90 4.86
C GLU A 148 8.72 7.63 4.01
N ARG A 149 9.59 6.64 4.23
CA ARG A 149 9.54 5.35 3.53
C ARG A 149 9.21 4.22 4.51
N PHE A 150 8.22 3.41 4.13
CA PHE A 150 7.82 2.20 4.81
C PHE A 150 8.11 0.98 3.92
N VAL A 151 7.94 -0.21 4.47
CA VAL A 151 8.26 -1.48 3.79
C VAL A 151 7.54 -1.61 2.43
N TYR A 152 6.30 -1.13 2.32
CA TYR A 152 5.47 -1.30 1.12
C TYR A 152 4.95 -0.01 0.51
N ALA A 153 5.25 1.13 1.13
CA ALA A 153 4.72 2.41 0.72
C ALA A 153 5.73 3.52 1.04
N THR A 154 5.86 4.47 0.15
CA THR A 154 6.58 5.71 0.42
C THR A 154 5.60 6.86 0.33
N VAL A 155 5.57 7.69 1.37
CA VAL A 155 4.69 8.85 1.48
C VAL A 155 5.44 10.08 1.01
N TYR A 156 4.81 10.84 0.12
CA TYR A 156 5.33 12.08 -0.44
C TYR A 156 4.33 13.21 -0.19
N ARG A 157 4.84 14.44 -0.13
CA ARG A 157 4.03 15.65 -0.12
C ARG A 157 4.47 16.55 -1.26
N ARG A 158 3.54 17.35 -1.79
CA ARG A 158 3.86 18.34 -2.80
C ARG A 158 5.00 19.21 -2.29
N CYS A 159 6.07 19.33 -3.08
CA CYS A 159 7.21 20.15 -2.69
C CYS A 159 6.73 21.60 -2.57
N ASP A 160 7.04 22.26 -1.46
CA ASP A 160 6.82 23.69 -1.35
C ASP A 160 7.71 24.40 -2.37
N SER A 161 7.14 25.28 -3.19
CA SER A 161 7.89 26.12 -4.13
C SER A 161 8.91 27.05 -3.43
N ALA A 162 8.90 27.08 -2.09
CA ALA A 162 9.80 27.85 -1.23
C ALA A 162 11.04 27.07 -0.74
N GLY A 163 11.41 25.96 -1.41
CA GLY A 163 12.54 25.11 -1.01
C GLY A 163 13.70 25.01 -2.02
N SER A 164 13.64 25.67 -3.18
CA SER A 164 14.72 25.61 -4.18
C SER A 164 15.97 26.45 -3.84
N ALA A 165 16.11 26.91 -2.58
CA ALA A 165 17.18 27.78 -2.10
C ALA A 165 17.99 27.21 -0.92
N LEU A 166 17.96 25.90 -0.67
CA LEU A 166 18.89 25.22 0.23
C LEU A 166 19.59 24.07 -0.49
N GLY A 167 20.48 24.45 -1.41
CA GLY A 167 21.30 23.53 -2.19
C GLY A 167 22.42 24.23 -2.95
N LYS A 168 22.90 25.37 -2.45
CA LYS A 168 24.21 25.92 -2.78
C LYS A 168 24.85 26.37 -1.47
N SER A 169 25.74 25.53 -0.98
CA SER A 169 26.79 25.96 -0.06
C SER A 169 28.12 25.97 -0.83
N PRO A 170 29.04 26.86 -0.41
CA PRO A 170 29.99 27.57 -1.27
C PRO A 170 31.12 26.71 -1.85
#